data_AF-A0A7V8YSV7-F1
#
_entry.id   AF-A0A7V8YSV7-F1
#
_cell.length_a   1.000
_cell.length_b   1.000
_cell.length_c   1.000
_cell.angle_alpha   90.00
_cell.angle_beta   90.00
_cell.angle_gamma   90.00
#
_symmetry.space_group_name_H-M   'P 1'
#
loop_
_entity.id
_entity.type
_entity.pdbx_description
1 polymer ?
#
loop_
_entity_poly.entity_id
_entity_poly.type
_entity_poly.pdbx_seq_one_letter_code
_entity_poly.pdbx_strand_id
1 'polypeptide(L)'
;MRERWYGRTGRRVPELALEGSLDVTDALVLDDISDLAGLGAAHERGTPVVVRADTAEGVTAALARPEVAAVLVPSEELLALDLTKLTYGPS
;
A
#
# COMPACT_ATOMS: atom_id res chain seq x y z
N MET A 1 8.59 -10.91 3.48
CA MET A 1 7.97 -9.80 2.73
C MET A 1 6.77 -10.38 1.99
N ARG A 2 5.54 -9.92 2.25
CA ARG A 2 4.34 -10.46 1.57
C ARG A 2 4.14 -9.71 0.25
N GLU A 3 3.60 -10.41 -0.73
CA GLU A 3 3.35 -9.86 -2.07
C GLU A 3 1.87 -9.89 -2.39
N ARG A 4 1.37 -8.79 -2.96
CA ARG A 4 -0.02 -8.61 -3.39
C ARG A 4 -0.12 -8.51 -4.91
N TRP A 5 -1.32 -8.79 -5.41
CA TRP A 5 -1.63 -8.61 -6.83
C TRP A 5 -1.71 -7.12 -7.17
N TYR A 6 -1.03 -6.72 -8.25
CA TYR A 6 -1.01 -5.35 -8.70
C TYR A 6 -2.18 -5.08 -9.65
N GLY A 7 -3.37 -4.92 -9.07
CA GLY A 7 -4.61 -4.81 -9.83
C GLY A 7 -4.80 -5.97 -10.81
N ARG A 8 -5.24 -5.69 -12.03
CA ARG A 8 -5.40 -6.69 -13.11
C ARG A 8 -4.18 -6.85 -14.02
N THR A 9 -3.03 -6.27 -13.66
CA THR A 9 -1.82 -6.32 -14.52
C THR A 9 -1.21 -7.73 -14.65
N GLY A 10 -1.60 -8.67 -13.78
CA GLY A 10 -1.03 -10.01 -13.74
C GLY A 10 0.36 -10.07 -13.07
N ARG A 11 0.82 -8.95 -12.48
CA ARG A 11 2.06 -8.87 -11.72
C ARG A 11 1.79 -8.94 -10.22
N ARG A 12 2.72 -9.57 -9.48
CA ARG A 12 2.80 -9.47 -8.02
C ARG A 12 3.85 -8.43 -7.63
N VAL A 13 3.54 -7.63 -6.63
CA VAL A 13 4.42 -6.59 -6.08
C VAL A 13 4.54 -6.77 -4.58
N PRO A 14 5.64 -6.32 -3.96
CA PRO A 14 5.70 -6.24 -2.51
C PRO A 14 4.59 -5.33 -1.99
N GLU A 15 3.96 -5.71 -0.88
CA GLU A 15 2.92 -4.88 -0.27
C GLU A 15 3.48 -3.58 0.33
N LEU A 16 4.77 -3.54 0.62
CA LEU A 16 5.49 -2.38 1.13
C LEU A 16 6.77 -2.16 0.32
N ALA A 17 6.99 -0.94 -0.17
CA ALA A 17 8.14 -0.59 -0.99
C ALA A 17 8.63 0.84 -0.68
N LEU A 18 9.91 1.11 -0.93
CA LEU A 18 10.44 2.47 -0.82
C LEU A 18 9.89 3.35 -1.95
N GLU A 19 9.63 4.62 -1.68
CA GLU A 19 9.32 5.59 -2.73
C GLU A 19 10.38 5.60 -3.83
N GLY A 20 9.92 5.52 -5.08
CA GLY A 20 10.79 5.44 -6.26
C GLY A 20 11.36 4.05 -6.56
N SER A 21 11.14 3.04 -5.71
CA SER A 21 11.59 1.66 -5.96
C SER A 21 10.60 0.80 -6.74
N LEU A 22 9.32 1.19 -6.71
CA LEU A 22 8.23 0.51 -7.42
C LEU A 22 7.79 1.35 -8.62
N ASP A 23 7.68 0.73 -9.79
CA ASP A 23 7.02 1.33 -10.95
C ASP A 23 5.51 1.42 -10.69
N VAL A 24 5.01 2.65 -10.65
CA VAL A 24 3.62 2.99 -10.33
C VAL A 24 2.88 3.66 -11.49
N THR A 25 3.42 3.59 -12.70
CA THR A 25 2.89 4.32 -13.88
C THR A 25 1.42 4.00 -14.18
N ASP A 26 1.01 2.74 -13.98
CA ASP A 26 -0.35 2.27 -14.26
C ASP A 26 -1.26 2.26 -13.01
N ALA A 27 -0.79 2.78 -11.87
CA ALA A 27 -1.55 2.82 -10.62
C ALA A 27 -2.21 4.17 -10.35
N LEU A 28 -3.31 4.09 -9.60
CA LEU A 28 -3.79 5.23 -8.83
C LEU A 28 -2.88 5.39 -7.61
N VAL A 29 -2.09 6.47 -7.59
CA VAL A 29 -1.24 6.83 -6.45
C VAL A 29 -1.98 7.85 -5.59
N LEU A 30 -2.15 7.54 -4.31
CA LEU A 30 -2.80 8.40 -3.32
C LEU A 30 -1.81 8.74 -2.20
N ASP A 31 -1.92 9.94 -1.64
CA ASP A 31 -1.08 10.38 -0.52
C ASP A 31 -1.58 9.84 0.83
N ASP A 32 -2.84 9.40 0.89
CA ASP A 32 -3.47 8.79 2.05
C ASP A 32 -4.68 7.92 1.66
N ILE A 33 -5.40 7.39 2.65
CA ILE A 33 -6.64 6.62 2.48
C ILE A 33 -7.92 7.45 2.68
N SER A 34 -7.82 8.78 2.67
CA SER A 34 -8.96 9.68 2.88
C SER A 34 -9.97 9.58 1.74
N ASP A 35 -9.51 9.32 0.51
CA ASP A 35 -10.37 9.15 -0.67
C ASP A 35 -10.88 7.70 -0.83
N LEU A 36 -11.68 7.24 0.14
CA LEU A 36 -12.26 5.89 0.11
C LEU A 36 -13.09 5.61 -1.16
N ALA A 37 -13.71 6.64 -1.74
CA ALA A 37 -14.48 6.52 -2.97
C ALA A 37 -13.56 6.24 -4.17
N GLY A 38 -12.43 6.96 -4.26
CA GLY A 38 -11.39 6.71 -5.26
C GLY A 38 -10.78 5.31 -5.17
N LEU A 39 -10.51 4.83 -3.94
CA LEU A 39 -10.02 3.46 -3.70
C LEU A 39 -10.98 2.41 -4.27
N GLY A 40 -12.26 2.49 -3.90
CA GLY A 40 -13.27 1.53 -4.32
C GLY A 40 -13.44 1.52 -5.84
N ALA A 41 -13.55 2.70 -6.45
CA ALA A 41 -13.75 2.82 -7.89
C ALA A 41 -12.54 2.30 -8.69
N ALA A 42 -11.30 2.50 -8.21
CA ALA A 42 -10.11 1.96 -8.82
C ALA A 42 -10.07 0.43 -8.74
N HIS A 43 -10.42 -0.13 -7.58
CA HIS A 43 -10.49 -1.57 -7.38
C HIS A 43 -11.49 -2.25 -8.31
N GLU A 44 -12.71 -1.70 -8.44
CA GLU A 44 -13.74 -2.22 -9.34
C GLU A 44 -13.28 -2.23 -10.82
N ARG A 45 -12.53 -1.22 -11.23
CA ARG A 45 -11.95 -1.13 -12.58
C ARG A 45 -10.74 -2.05 -12.77
N GLY A 46 -10.21 -2.64 -11.70
CA GLY A 46 -8.96 -3.42 -11.73
C GLY A 46 -7.71 -2.57 -11.86
N THR A 47 -7.81 -1.26 -11.61
CA THR A 47 -6.67 -0.34 -11.53
C THR A 47 -5.91 -0.62 -10.22
N PRO A 48 -4.60 -0.85 -10.26
CA PRO A 48 -3.80 -1.01 -9.04
C PRO A 48 -3.86 0.28 -8.20
N VAL A 49 -4.03 0.13 -6.89
CA VAL A 49 -4.01 1.25 -5.95
C VAL A 49 -2.72 1.22 -5.15
N VAL A 50 -2.02 2.35 -5.12
CA VAL A 50 -0.81 2.55 -4.35
C VAL A 50 -1.01 3.73 -3.42
N VAL A 51 -0.66 3.57 -2.14
CA VAL A 51 -0.82 4.62 -1.13
C VAL A 51 0.55 5.00 -0.59
N ARG A 52 0.84 6.28 -0.43
CA ARG A 52 2.03 6.76 0.29
C ARG A 52 1.72 6.84 1.78
N ALA A 53 2.68 6.47 2.60
CA ALA A 53 2.56 6.61 4.05
C ALA A 53 3.92 6.94 4.66
N ASP A 54 3.92 7.90 5.57
CA ASP A 54 5.10 8.38 6.30
C ASP A 54 5.12 7.92 7.77
N THR A 55 4.13 7.13 8.18
CA THR A 55 3.96 6.63 9.55
C THR A 55 3.60 5.14 9.56
N ALA A 56 3.97 4.45 10.64
CA ALA A 56 3.64 3.04 10.83
C ALA A 56 2.12 2.79 10.86
N GLU A 57 1.37 3.71 11.49
CA GLU A 57 -0.08 3.71 11.54
C GLU A 57 -0.68 3.88 10.14
N GLY A 58 -0.17 4.83 9.35
CA GLY A 58 -0.60 5.04 7.96
C GLY A 58 -0.37 3.82 7.09
N VAL A 59 0.82 3.19 7.20
CA VAL A 59 1.15 1.95 6.49
C VAL A 59 0.17 0.83 6.87
N THR A 60 -0.07 0.63 8.17
CA THR A 60 -0.96 -0.42 8.66
C THR A 60 -2.41 -0.18 8.22
N ALA A 61 -2.89 1.06 8.32
CA ALA A 61 -4.23 1.45 7.91
C ALA A 61 -4.46 1.26 6.40
N ALA A 62 -3.45 1.55 5.57
CA ALA A 62 -3.50 1.32 4.13
C ALA A 62 -3.48 -0.18 3.81
N LEU A 63 -2.61 -0.97 4.43
CA LEU A 63 -2.51 -2.42 4.18
C LEU A 63 -3.71 -3.22 4.69
N ALA A 64 -4.45 -2.69 5.68
CA ALA A 64 -5.71 -3.27 6.12
C ALA A 64 -6.79 -3.26 5.02
N ARG A 65 -6.62 -2.44 3.97
CA ARG A 65 -7.55 -2.36 2.84
C ARG A 65 -7.25 -3.43 1.80
N PRO A 66 -8.23 -4.23 1.37
CA PRO A 66 -8.03 -5.20 0.29
C PRO A 66 -7.80 -4.52 -1.08
N GLU A 67 -8.23 -3.26 -1.24
CA GLU A 67 -8.08 -2.49 -2.47
C GLU A 67 -6.63 -2.06 -2.73
N VAL A 68 -5.84 -1.89 -1.67
CA VAL A 68 -4.46 -1.39 -1.74
C VAL A 68 -3.53 -2.51 -2.18
N ALA A 69 -2.87 -2.31 -3.31
CA ALA A 69 -1.90 -3.25 -3.87
C ALA A 69 -0.51 -3.10 -3.22
N ALA A 70 -0.08 -1.86 -2.96
CA ALA A 70 1.19 -1.57 -2.32
C ALA A 70 1.16 -0.25 -1.55
N VAL A 71 2.02 -0.13 -0.54
CA VAL A 71 2.28 1.10 0.20
C VAL A 71 3.71 1.56 -0.09
N LEU A 72 3.87 2.85 -0.40
CA LEU A 72 5.16 3.48 -0.57
C LEU A 72 5.55 4.23 0.69
N VAL A 73 6.77 4.01 1.16
CA VAL A 73 7.32 4.68 2.33
C VAL A 73 8.55 5.52 1.97
N PRO A 74 8.76 6.67 2.63
CA PRO A 74 9.89 7.56 2.33
C PRO A 74 11.23 7.06 2.90
N SER A 75 11.23 6.07 3.82
CA SER A 75 12.44 5.62 4.51
C SER A 75 12.56 4.10 4.62
N GLU A 76 13.80 3.61 4.66
CA GLU A 76 14.10 2.18 4.88
C GLU A 76 13.68 1.71 6.28
N GLU A 77 13.64 2.60 7.27
CA GLU A 77 13.15 2.31 8.61
C GLU A 77 11.68 1.87 8.58
N LEU A 78 10.84 2.61 7.84
CA LEU A 78 9.45 2.26 7.63
C LEU A 78 9.31 0.97 6.79
N LEU A 79 10.18 0.76 5.80
CA LEU A 79 10.20 -0.45 4.98
C LEU A 79 10.53 -1.70 5.81
N ALA A 80 11.39 -1.55 6.80
CA ALA A 80 11.79 -2.61 7.73
C ALA A 80 10.78 -2.83 8.87
N LEU A 81 9.65 -2.09 8.90
CA LEU A 81 8.62 -2.30 9.90
C LEU A 81 8.13 -3.74 9.89
N ASP A 82 8.17 -4.35 11.07
CA ASP A 82 7.54 -5.63 11.29
C ASP A 82 6.03 -5.42 11.43
N LEU A 83 5.35 -5.40 10.28
CA LEU A 83 3.91 -5.19 10.18
C LEU A 83 3.10 -6.21 11.01
N THR A 84 3.66 -7.41 11.27
CA THR A 84 3.01 -8.43 12.09
C THR A 84 2.97 -8.07 13.58
N LYS A 85 3.90 -7.21 14.04
CA LYS A 85 3.91 -6.69 15.42
C LYS A 85 3.01 -5.48 15.60
N LEU A 86 2.73 -4.72 14.54
CA LEU A 86 1.90 -3.50 14.60
C LEU A 86 0.39 -3.78 14.67
N THR A 87 -0.08 -4.93 14.17
CA THR A 87 -1.52 -5.29 14.26
C THR A 87 -1.96 -5.61 15.71
N TYR A 88 -1.00 -5.76 16.63
CA TYR A 88 -1.23 -5.89 18.07
C TYR A 88 -0.59 -4.68 18.78
N GLY A 89 -1.30 -3.55 18.83
CA GLY A 89 -0.88 -2.40 19.64
C GLY A 89 -0.67 -2.78 21.12
N PRO A 90 0.15 -2.03 21.87
CA PRO A 90 0.43 -2.32 23.27
C PRO A 90 -0.87 -2.29 24.08
N SER A 91 -1.19 -3.42 24.71
CA SER A 91 -2.26 -3.56 25.71
C SER A 91 -2.08 -2.63 26.90
#